data_AF-A0A841AJZ5-F1
#
_entry.id   AF-A0A841AJZ5-F1
#
_cell.length_a   1.000
_cell.length_b   1.000
_cell.length_c   1.000
_cell.angle_alpha   90.00
_cell.angle_beta   90.00
_cell.angle_gamma   90.00
#
_symmetry.space_group_name_H-M   'P 1'
#
loop_
_entity.id
_entity.type
_entity.pdbx_description
1 polymer ?
#
loop_
_entity_poly.entity_id
_entity_poly.type
_entity_poly.pdbx_seq_one_letter_code
_entity_poly.pdbx_strand_id
1 'polypeptide(L)'
;MSTRDDILAATAELLVESATGDISTRAICERAGVQAPTLYRHFGDKDALLAAVVDEAFEQYLGSKRLVVATDDPVERLRNGWDSHNAWALAHPAYYRIIFSPFATGSIAAAEAMAILRTHLDLCAEAGLLRVAPEVAAQMIMAANVGVSLMQLTRGELYPDPGLSTRVRDAVHARVFVADIPPSTSEKGRSDVATAATTLAALVAADDAAPLAPTERALLLDWLARLGDA
;
A
#
# COMPACT_ATOMS: atom_id res chain seq x y z
N MET A 1 28.60 7.28 -2.58
CA MET A 1 27.81 7.52 -1.36
C MET A 1 28.76 7.97 -0.26
N SER A 2 28.28 8.78 0.68
CA SER A 2 29.07 9.17 1.84
C SER A 2 29.03 8.07 2.90
N THR A 3 30.01 8.03 3.82
CA THR A 3 30.00 7.08 4.95
C THR A 3 28.73 7.19 5.79
N ARG A 4 28.11 8.38 5.86
CA ARG A 4 26.83 8.57 6.54
C ARG A 4 25.72 7.79 5.82
N ASP A 5 25.67 7.87 4.50
CA ASP A 5 24.64 7.21 3.68
C ASP A 5 24.81 5.68 3.71
N ASP A 6 26.05 5.18 3.71
CA ASP A 6 26.35 3.75 3.83
C ASP A 6 25.84 3.19 5.18
N ILE A 7 26.01 3.95 6.27
CA ILE A 7 25.49 3.56 7.59
C ILE A 7 23.96 3.57 7.60
N LEU A 8 23.31 4.57 7.00
CA LEU A 8 21.85 4.64 6.91
C LEU A 8 21.28 3.46 6.11
N ALA A 9 21.86 3.17 4.94
CA ALA A 9 21.44 2.05 4.09
C ALA A 9 21.60 0.71 4.82
N ALA A 10 22.76 0.45 5.42
CA ALA A 10 23.02 -0.75 6.20
C ALA A 10 22.04 -0.91 7.38
N THR A 11 21.70 0.19 8.06
CA THR A 11 20.73 0.18 9.15
C THR A 11 19.33 -0.15 8.65
N ALA A 12 18.90 0.45 7.53
CA ALA A 12 17.60 0.19 6.94
C ALA A 12 17.43 -1.28 6.50
N GLU A 13 18.46 -1.87 5.87
CA GLU A 13 18.47 -3.29 5.50
C GLU A 13 18.34 -4.21 6.71
N LEU A 14 19.13 -3.95 7.76
CA LEU A 14 19.09 -4.73 9.00
C LEU A 14 17.73 -4.67 9.70
N LEU A 15 17.09 -3.50 9.74
CA LEU A 15 15.74 -3.35 10.32
C LEU A 15 14.71 -4.22 9.61
N VAL A 16 14.92 -4.48 8.32
CA VAL A 16 13.97 -5.19 7.45
C VAL A 16 14.15 -6.69 7.52
N GLU A 17 15.39 -7.14 7.75
CA GLU A 17 15.73 -8.52 8.09
C GLU A 17 15.26 -8.89 9.50
N SER A 18 15.19 -7.92 10.42
CA SER A 18 14.83 -8.15 11.82
C SER A 18 13.31 -8.26 12.00
N ALA A 19 12.83 -9.47 12.30
CA ALA A 19 11.42 -9.71 12.64
C ALA A 19 10.96 -8.96 13.91
N THR A 20 11.89 -8.63 14.81
CA THR A 20 11.61 -7.91 16.06
C THR A 20 11.89 -6.41 15.96
N GLY A 21 12.51 -5.95 14.87
CA GLY A 21 13.00 -4.58 14.72
C GLY A 21 14.24 -4.26 15.57
N ASP A 22 14.76 -5.21 16.34
CA ASP A 22 15.99 -5.00 17.11
C ASP A 22 17.23 -5.37 16.30
N ILE A 23 18.21 -4.47 16.28
CA ILE A 23 19.46 -4.59 15.52
C ILE A 23 20.63 -4.06 16.36
N SER A 24 21.79 -4.70 16.30
CA SER A 24 22.96 -4.26 17.08
C SER A 24 23.80 -3.23 16.32
N THR A 25 24.40 -2.26 17.02
CA THR A 25 25.37 -1.32 16.44
C THR A 25 26.59 -2.03 15.84
N ARG A 26 26.94 -3.19 16.39
CA ARG A 26 27.98 -4.07 15.81
C ARG A 26 27.58 -4.57 14.42
N ALA A 27 26.37 -5.12 14.28
CA ALA A 27 25.88 -5.59 12.98
C ALA A 27 25.81 -4.45 11.95
N ILE A 28 25.38 -3.25 12.37
CA ILE A 28 25.37 -2.06 11.52
C ILE A 28 26.79 -1.72 11.04
N CYS A 29 27.76 -1.68 11.96
CA CYS A 29 29.16 -1.38 11.63
C CYS A 29 29.76 -2.39 10.66
N GLU A 30 29.53 -3.69 10.91
CA GLU A 30 29.98 -4.78 10.04
C GLU A 30 29.38 -4.66 8.63
N ARG A 31 28.08 -4.38 8.53
CA ARG A 31 27.36 -4.23 7.26
C ARG A 31 27.83 -2.99 6.48
N ALA A 32 27.97 -1.86 7.16
CA ALA A 32 28.40 -0.59 6.55
C ALA A 32 29.92 -0.53 6.29
N GLY A 33 30.70 -1.51 6.76
CA GLY A 33 32.16 -1.51 6.63
C GLY A 33 32.86 -0.41 7.45
N VAL A 34 32.27 0.01 8.57
CA VAL A 34 32.80 1.07 9.44
C VAL A 34 33.12 0.55 10.85
N GLN A 35 33.82 1.36 11.63
CA GLN A 35 34.07 1.07 13.05
C GLN A 35 33.07 1.81 13.95
N ALA A 36 32.79 1.28 15.13
CA ALA A 36 31.85 1.88 16.08
C ALA A 36 32.11 3.38 16.39
N PRO A 37 33.36 3.85 16.55
CA PRO A 37 33.63 5.27 16.74
C PRO A 37 33.18 6.15 15.56
N THR A 38 33.22 5.62 14.34
CA THR A 38 32.72 6.32 13.13
C THR A 38 31.21 6.45 13.17
N LEU A 39 30.50 5.37 13.52
CA LEU A 39 29.04 5.39 13.67
C LEU A 39 28.60 6.43 14.71
N TYR A 40 29.18 6.39 15.91
CA TYR A 40 28.83 7.33 16.98
C TYR A 40 29.24 8.77 16.67
N ARG A 41 30.30 8.99 15.89
CA ARG A 41 30.65 10.35 15.42
C ARG A 41 29.59 10.94 14.48
N HIS A 42 28.95 10.12 13.65
CA HIS A 42 27.94 10.59 12.70
C HIS A 42 26.55 10.78 13.33
N PHE A 43 26.18 9.90 14.27
CA PHE A 43 24.80 9.83 14.77
C PHE A 43 24.67 10.03 16.29
N GLY A 44 25.76 10.04 17.04
CA GLY A 44 25.73 10.17 18.50
C GLY A 44 25.40 8.86 19.21
N ASP A 45 24.22 8.29 18.94
CA ASP A 45 23.75 7.03 19.52
C ASP A 45 22.87 6.22 18.54
N LYS A 46 22.39 5.04 18.98
CA LYS A 46 21.54 4.16 18.18
C LYS A 46 20.17 4.77 17.91
N ASP A 47 19.57 5.46 18.88
CA ASP A 47 18.22 6.00 18.74
C ASP A 47 18.21 7.17 17.74
N ALA A 48 19.21 8.04 17.79
CA ALA A 48 19.42 9.11 16.83
C ALA A 48 19.74 8.58 15.42
N LEU A 49 20.48 7.45 15.30
CA LEU A 49 20.65 6.77 14.03
C LEU A 49 19.31 6.22 13.50
N LEU A 50 18.51 5.56 14.33
CA LEU A 50 17.20 5.05 13.93
C LEU A 50 16.25 6.17 13.50
N ALA A 51 16.23 7.29 14.25
CA ALA A 51 15.48 8.49 13.86
C ALA A 51 15.93 9.04 12.49
N ALA A 52 17.24 9.12 12.25
CA ALA A 52 17.78 9.57 10.97
C ALA A 52 17.42 8.64 9.80
N VAL A 53 17.31 7.33 10.04
CA VAL A 53 16.83 6.37 9.03
C VAL A 53 15.35 6.59 8.73
N VAL A 54 14.53 6.86 9.75
CA VAL A 54 13.11 7.19 9.56
C VAL A 54 12.96 8.48 8.75
N ASP A 55 13.72 9.52 9.09
CA ASP A 55 13.71 10.80 8.37
C ASP A 55 14.11 10.63 6.90
N GLU A 56 15.19 9.88 6.63
CA GLU A 56 15.64 9.56 5.27
C GLU A 56 14.57 8.77 4.49
N ALA A 57 13.93 7.79 5.13
CA ALA A 57 12.86 7.01 4.50
C ALA A 57 11.69 7.93 4.10
N PHE A 58 11.30 8.84 4.99
CA PHE A 58 10.26 9.83 4.72
C PHE A 58 10.65 10.83 3.63
N GLU A 59 11.90 11.31 3.59
CA GLU A 59 12.37 12.21 2.54
C GLU A 59 12.30 11.54 1.16
N GLN A 60 12.75 10.28 1.06
CA GLN A 60 12.63 9.51 -0.19
C GLN A 60 11.16 9.28 -0.59
N TYR A 61 10.31 8.98 0.39
CA TYR A 61 8.89 8.79 0.16
C TYR A 61 8.19 10.07 -0.29
N LEU A 62 8.40 11.20 0.38
CA LEU A 62 7.83 12.50 0.00
C LEU A 62 8.40 13.03 -1.31
N GLY A 63 9.70 12.82 -1.56
CA GLY A 63 10.35 13.14 -2.82
C GLY A 63 9.66 12.48 -4.01
N SER A 64 9.22 11.23 -3.86
CA SER A 64 8.47 10.52 -4.91
C SER A 64 7.10 11.16 -5.21
N LYS A 65 6.42 11.71 -4.19
CA LYS A 65 5.09 12.33 -4.34
C LYS A 65 5.16 13.68 -5.05
N ARG A 66 6.28 14.40 -4.94
CA ARG A 66 6.51 15.69 -5.61
C ARG A 66 6.71 15.55 -7.13
N LEU A 67 6.94 14.34 -7.65
CA LEU A 67 7.23 14.05 -9.05
C LEU A 67 6.00 13.58 -9.86
N VAL A 68 4.81 13.49 -9.25
CA VAL A 68 3.60 13.02 -9.95
C VAL A 68 3.20 14.04 -11.03
N VAL A 69 3.13 13.57 -12.28
CA VAL A 69 2.76 14.36 -13.45
C VAL A 69 1.37 14.96 -13.26
N ALA A 70 1.25 16.28 -13.49
CA ALA A 70 -0.03 16.95 -13.45
C ALA A 70 -0.91 16.47 -14.62
N THR A 71 -2.01 15.78 -14.30
CA THR A 71 -3.15 15.57 -15.19
C THR A 71 -4.25 16.60 -14.86
N ASP A 72 -4.99 17.02 -15.87
CA ASP A 72 -6.11 17.96 -15.70
C ASP A 72 -7.31 17.32 -14.99
N ASP A 73 -7.45 15.99 -15.02
CA ASP A 73 -8.49 15.28 -14.28
C ASP A 73 -8.07 15.07 -12.81
N PRO A 74 -8.77 15.69 -11.84
CA PRO A 74 -8.44 15.56 -10.43
C PRO A 74 -8.64 14.15 -9.86
N VAL A 75 -9.55 13.34 -10.42
CA VAL A 75 -9.78 11.95 -9.99
C VAL A 75 -8.68 11.04 -10.55
N GLU A 76 -8.32 11.22 -11.82
CA GLU A 76 -7.20 10.51 -12.43
C GLU A 76 -5.88 10.81 -11.70
N ARG A 77 -5.66 12.07 -11.28
CA ARG A 77 -4.51 12.45 -10.46
C ARG A 77 -4.41 11.63 -9.18
N LEU A 78 -5.54 11.40 -8.50
CA LEU A 78 -5.59 10.59 -7.28
C LEU A 78 -5.36 9.09 -7.57
N ARG A 79 -5.82 8.58 -8.72
CA ARG A 79 -5.49 7.21 -9.16
C ARG A 79 -3.99 7.05 -9.43
N ASN A 80 -3.38 8.01 -10.12
CA ASN A 80 -1.94 8.04 -10.39
C ASN A 80 -1.13 8.14 -9.09
N GLY A 81 -1.60 8.95 -8.14
CA GLY A 81 -1.01 9.04 -6.80
C GLY A 81 -1.11 7.74 -6.01
N TRP A 82 -2.21 6.99 -6.16
CA TRP A 82 -2.36 5.65 -5.60
C TRP A 82 -1.36 4.67 -6.20
N ASP A 83 -1.30 4.59 -7.53
CA ASP A 83 -0.45 3.62 -8.22
C ASP A 83 1.04 3.91 -7.97
N SER A 84 1.41 5.19 -7.96
CA SER A 84 2.79 5.63 -7.64
C SER A 84 3.18 5.27 -6.21
N HIS A 85 2.25 5.36 -5.26
CA HIS A 85 2.46 4.92 -3.88
C HIS A 85 2.80 3.43 -3.81
N ASN A 86 1.96 2.61 -4.44
CA ASN A 86 2.09 1.16 -4.43
C ASN A 86 3.37 0.72 -5.15
N ALA A 87 3.67 1.34 -6.30
CA ALA A 87 4.91 1.10 -7.04
C ALA A 87 6.14 1.46 -6.20
N TRP A 88 6.13 2.59 -5.49
CA TRP A 88 7.22 2.97 -4.61
C TRP A 88 7.40 1.98 -3.45
N ALA A 89 6.29 1.52 -2.85
CA ALA A 89 6.31 0.53 -1.78
C ALA A 89 6.98 -0.78 -2.22
N LEU A 90 6.64 -1.28 -3.41
CA LEU A 90 7.20 -2.50 -3.99
C LEU A 90 8.67 -2.33 -4.40
N ALA A 91 9.06 -1.15 -4.87
CA ALA A 91 10.45 -0.84 -5.24
C ALA A 91 11.35 -0.61 -4.02
N HIS A 92 10.80 -0.12 -2.91
CA HIS A 92 11.53 0.24 -1.69
C HIS A 92 10.96 -0.45 -0.45
N PRO A 93 10.86 -1.80 -0.45
CA PRO A 93 10.18 -2.55 0.61
C PRO A 93 10.80 -2.30 1.99
N ALA A 94 12.12 -2.03 2.02
CA ALA A 94 12.86 -1.75 3.23
C ALA A 94 12.41 -0.46 3.91
N TYR A 95 12.50 0.65 3.19
CA TYR A 95 12.06 1.97 3.65
C TYR A 95 10.57 2.01 3.94
N TYR A 96 9.76 1.34 3.12
CA TYR A 96 8.31 1.29 3.32
C TYR A 96 7.92 0.63 4.64
N ARG A 97 8.58 -0.48 5.01
CA ARG A 97 8.36 -1.13 6.32
C ARG A 97 8.76 -0.22 7.49
N ILE A 98 9.82 0.57 7.34
CA ILE A 98 10.29 1.51 8.37
C ILE A 98 9.28 2.64 8.59
N ILE A 99 8.80 3.27 7.51
CA ILE A 99 7.82 4.38 7.54
C ILE A 99 6.52 3.97 8.25
N PHE A 100 6.09 2.72 8.08
CA PHE A 100 4.88 2.18 8.70
C PHE A 100 5.15 1.28 9.91
N SER A 101 6.33 1.41 10.51
CA SER A 101 6.69 0.72 11.75
C SER A 101 6.22 1.50 12.99
N PRO A 102 6.09 0.83 14.16
CA PRO A 102 5.82 1.51 15.43
C PRO A 102 6.85 2.58 15.81
N PHE A 103 8.06 2.55 15.24
CA PHE A 103 9.11 3.54 15.51
C PHE A 103 8.85 4.89 14.82
N ALA A 104 7.98 4.92 13.80
CA ALA A 104 7.67 6.12 13.03
C ALA A 104 6.45 6.91 13.56
N THR A 105 5.94 6.56 14.75
CA THR A 105 4.76 7.23 15.34
C THR A 105 5.03 8.72 15.59
N GLY A 106 4.12 9.60 15.15
CA GLY A 106 4.22 11.04 15.35
C GLY A 106 5.08 11.78 14.31
N SER A 107 5.42 11.14 13.19
CA SER A 107 6.19 11.74 12.11
C SER A 107 5.49 12.97 11.48
N ILE A 108 6.22 14.09 11.41
CA ILE A 108 5.81 15.31 10.69
C ILE A 108 5.61 15.00 9.20
N ALA A 109 6.44 14.14 8.62
CA ALA A 109 6.36 13.77 7.22
C ALA A 109 5.11 12.92 6.90
N ALA A 110 4.65 12.08 7.83
CA ALA A 110 3.37 11.39 7.69
C ALA A 110 2.20 12.40 7.68
N ALA A 111 2.26 13.43 8.53
CA ALA A 111 1.27 14.51 8.52
C ALA A 111 1.33 15.35 7.24
N GLU A 112 2.52 15.61 6.69
CA GLU A 112 2.72 16.29 5.41
C GLU A 112 2.11 15.49 4.25
N ALA A 113 2.38 14.18 4.18
CA ALA A 113 1.81 13.30 3.15
C ALA A 113 0.27 13.31 3.18
N MET A 114 -0.33 13.29 4.38
CA MET A 114 -1.77 13.40 4.56
C MET A 114 -2.30 14.78 4.12
N ALA A 115 -1.58 15.85 4.45
CA ALA A 115 -1.95 17.20 4.05
C ALA A 115 -1.94 17.37 2.53
N ILE A 116 -0.94 16.84 1.83
CA ILE A 116 -0.86 16.85 0.36
C ILE A 116 -2.07 16.15 -0.26
N LEU A 117 -2.42 14.95 0.23
CA LEU A 117 -3.59 14.22 -0.26
C LEU A 117 -4.87 15.02 -0.02
N ARG A 118 -5.02 15.61 1.16
CA ARG A 118 -6.19 16.44 1.49
C ARG A 118 -6.32 17.64 0.55
N THR A 119 -5.24 18.34 0.22
CA THR A 119 -5.26 19.44 -0.74
C THR A 119 -5.83 19.01 -2.10
N HIS A 120 -5.48 17.82 -2.60
CA HIS A 120 -6.06 17.31 -3.85
C HIS A 120 -7.53 16.93 -3.72
N LEU A 121 -7.95 16.42 -2.56
CA LEU A 121 -9.34 16.09 -2.29
C LEU A 121 -10.21 17.33 -2.06
N ASP A 122 -9.65 18.41 -1.52
CA ASP A 122 -10.36 19.70 -1.40
C ASP A 122 -10.71 20.25 -2.79
N LEU A 123 -9.79 20.16 -3.76
CA LEU A 123 -10.07 20.50 -5.16
C LEU A 123 -11.18 19.62 -5.77
N CYS A 124 -11.21 18.32 -5.44
CA CYS A 124 -12.29 17.44 -5.87
C CYS A 124 -13.63 17.84 -5.24
N ALA A 125 -13.63 18.26 -3.98
CA ALA A 125 -14.84 18.72 -3.29
C ALA A 125 -15.38 20.02 -3.88
N GLU A 126 -14.52 20.99 -4.18
CA GLU A 126 -14.88 22.24 -4.86
C GLU A 126 -15.51 21.98 -6.23
N ALA A 127 -15.05 20.94 -6.93
CA ALA A 127 -15.62 20.48 -8.20
C ALA A 127 -16.88 19.61 -8.05
N GLY A 128 -17.37 19.35 -6.83
CA GLY A 128 -18.55 18.53 -6.59
C GLY A 128 -18.35 17.02 -6.83
N LEU A 129 -17.11 16.56 -6.84
CA LEU A 129 -16.74 15.19 -7.22
C LEU A 129 -16.71 14.22 -6.03
N LEU A 130 -16.87 14.67 -4.79
CA LEU A 130 -16.82 13.81 -3.59
C LEU A 130 -18.20 13.44 -3.04
N ARG A 131 -18.36 12.19 -2.61
CA ARG A 131 -19.51 11.66 -1.85
C ARG A 131 -19.37 11.81 -0.34
N VAL A 132 -18.16 12.09 0.15
CA VAL A 132 -17.81 12.19 1.56
C VAL A 132 -16.91 13.41 1.78
N ALA A 133 -16.75 13.84 3.04
CA ALA A 133 -15.85 14.96 3.35
C ALA A 133 -14.39 14.65 2.93
N PRO A 134 -13.61 15.64 2.47
CA PRO A 134 -12.21 15.45 2.03
C PRO A 134 -11.34 14.72 3.05
N GLU A 135 -11.46 15.06 4.34
CA GLU A 135 -10.71 14.40 5.41
C GLU A 135 -11.06 12.91 5.54
N VAL A 136 -12.34 12.56 5.42
CA VAL A 136 -12.78 11.15 5.43
C VAL A 136 -12.28 10.42 4.19
N ALA A 137 -12.34 11.05 3.01
CA ALA A 137 -11.80 10.48 1.79
C ALA A 137 -10.29 10.23 1.89
N ALA A 138 -9.53 11.16 2.47
CA ALA A 138 -8.09 11.04 2.66
C ALA A 138 -7.74 9.84 3.56
N GLN A 139 -8.47 9.70 4.68
CA GLN A 139 -8.32 8.57 5.59
C GLN A 139 -8.65 7.23 4.92
N MET A 140 -9.76 7.16 4.17
CA MET A 140 -10.15 5.95 3.44
C MET A 140 -9.09 5.55 2.41
N ILE A 141 -8.63 6.51 1.60
CA ILE A 141 -7.64 6.28 0.54
C ILE A 141 -6.30 5.85 1.15
N MET A 142 -5.77 6.59 2.13
CA MET A 142 -4.48 6.25 2.74
C MET A 142 -4.53 4.92 3.46
N ALA A 143 -5.55 4.66 4.29
CA ALA A 143 -5.63 3.42 5.03
C ALA A 143 -5.69 2.20 4.11
N ALA A 144 -6.48 2.28 3.03
CA ALA A 144 -6.61 1.19 2.08
C ALA A 144 -5.34 0.99 1.25
N ASN A 145 -4.71 2.06 0.75
CA ASN A 145 -3.48 1.99 -0.03
C ASN A 145 -2.32 1.45 0.80
N VAL A 146 -2.17 1.94 2.04
CA VAL A 146 -1.16 1.45 2.98
C VAL A 146 -1.40 -0.01 3.32
N GLY A 147 -2.66 -0.38 3.59
CA GLY A 147 -3.05 -1.74 3.91
C GLY A 147 -2.70 -2.72 2.78
N VAL A 148 -3.11 -2.45 1.54
CA VAL A 148 -2.82 -3.34 0.42
C VAL A 148 -1.33 -3.44 0.14
N SER A 149 -0.61 -2.31 0.17
CA SER A 149 0.84 -2.28 -0.02
C SER A 149 1.58 -3.10 1.03
N LEU A 150 1.23 -2.94 2.33
CA LEU A 150 1.84 -3.71 3.41
C LEU A 150 1.50 -5.20 3.31
N MET A 151 0.27 -5.56 2.97
CA MET A 151 -0.13 -6.97 2.84
C MET A 151 0.64 -7.66 1.70
N GLN A 152 0.75 -7.02 0.54
CA GLN A 152 1.55 -7.55 -0.58
C GLN A 152 3.05 -7.67 -0.21
N LEU A 153 3.59 -6.70 0.54
CA LEU A 153 5.00 -6.69 0.96
C LEU A 153 5.36 -7.69 2.07
N THR A 154 4.46 -7.89 3.03
CA THR A 154 4.76 -8.66 4.25
C THR A 154 4.15 -10.06 4.22
N ARG A 155 3.14 -10.28 3.37
CA ARG A 155 2.39 -11.53 3.27
C ARG A 155 2.17 -11.95 1.81
N GLY A 156 3.17 -11.75 0.95
CA GLY A 156 3.06 -11.98 -0.50
C GLY A 156 2.53 -13.37 -0.88
N GLU A 157 2.81 -14.42 -0.11
CA GLU A 157 2.25 -15.77 -0.34
C GLU A 157 0.72 -15.82 -0.18
N LEU A 158 0.16 -15.02 0.74
CA LEU A 158 -1.29 -14.90 0.96
C LEU A 158 -1.94 -13.87 0.03
N TYR A 159 -1.16 -12.94 -0.51
CA TYR A 159 -1.62 -11.87 -1.39
C TYR A 159 -0.82 -11.87 -2.70
N PRO A 160 -0.84 -12.96 -3.49
CA PRO A 160 0.02 -13.12 -4.67
C PRO A 160 -0.45 -12.28 -5.87
N ASP A 161 -1.69 -11.78 -5.83
CA ASP A 161 -2.31 -11.12 -6.97
C ASP A 161 -1.81 -9.67 -7.15
N PRO A 162 -1.14 -9.37 -8.28
CA PRO A 162 -0.64 -8.02 -8.55
C PRO A 162 -1.75 -6.99 -8.81
N GLY A 163 -2.94 -7.41 -9.26
CA GLY A 163 -4.10 -6.56 -9.52
C GLY A 163 -4.91 -6.20 -8.27
N LEU A 164 -4.55 -6.72 -7.09
CA LEU A 164 -5.27 -6.46 -5.85
C LEU A 164 -5.29 -4.96 -5.50
N SER A 165 -4.16 -4.26 -5.65
CA SER A 165 -4.07 -2.83 -5.37
C SER A 165 -5.02 -2.01 -6.24
N THR A 166 -5.12 -2.35 -7.53
CA THR A 166 -6.05 -1.73 -8.48
C THR A 166 -7.51 -1.99 -8.09
N ARG A 167 -7.88 -3.23 -7.74
CA ARG A 167 -9.26 -3.53 -7.31
C ARG A 167 -9.66 -2.83 -6.01
N VAL A 168 -8.75 -2.77 -5.03
CA VAL A 168 -8.97 -2.04 -3.77
C VAL A 168 -9.12 -0.55 -4.04
N ARG A 169 -8.24 0.05 -4.86
CA ARG A 169 -8.35 1.44 -5.29
C ARG A 169 -9.72 1.72 -5.91
N ASP A 170 -10.11 0.91 -6.88
CA ASP A 170 -11.35 1.10 -7.64
C ASP A 170 -12.58 1.00 -6.72
N ALA A 171 -12.58 0.06 -5.77
CA ALA A 171 -13.63 -0.05 -4.75
C ALA A 171 -13.70 1.16 -3.81
N VAL A 172 -12.55 1.66 -3.34
CA VAL A 172 -12.48 2.85 -2.48
C VAL A 172 -12.90 4.09 -3.26
N HIS A 173 -12.41 4.26 -4.49
CA HIS A 173 -12.74 5.39 -5.35
C HIS A 173 -14.23 5.40 -5.72
N ALA A 174 -14.84 4.25 -6.01
CA ALA A 174 -16.28 4.17 -6.25
C ALA A 174 -17.12 4.64 -5.06
N ARG A 175 -16.59 4.48 -3.82
CA ARG A 175 -17.25 4.96 -2.60
C ARG A 175 -16.98 6.43 -2.30
N VAL A 176 -15.80 6.93 -2.66
CA VAL A 176 -15.33 8.29 -2.40
C VAL A 176 -15.84 9.29 -3.44
N PHE A 177 -15.79 8.95 -4.73
CA PHE A 177 -16.13 9.87 -5.82
C PHE A 177 -17.55 9.69 -6.31
N VAL A 178 -18.19 10.79 -6.69
CA VAL A 178 -19.43 10.77 -7.47
C VAL A 178 -19.07 10.12 -8.81
N ALA A 179 -19.78 9.05 -9.18
CA ALA A 179 -19.43 8.31 -10.40
C ALA A 179 -19.68 9.19 -11.62
N ASP A 180 -18.76 9.16 -12.60
CA ASP A 180 -19.09 9.51 -13.97
C ASP A 180 -20.09 8.47 -14.49
N ILE A 181 -21.39 8.76 -14.38
CA ILE A 181 -22.49 8.11 -15.13
C ILE A 181 -22.73 6.62 -14.71
N PRO A 182 -23.97 6.08 -14.80
CA PRO A 182 -24.26 4.72 -14.33
C PRO A 182 -23.44 3.69 -15.11
N PRO A 183 -23.06 2.55 -14.50
CA PRO A 183 -22.34 1.49 -15.22
C PRO A 183 -23.10 1.14 -16.49
N SER A 184 -22.37 0.99 -17.60
CA SER A 184 -22.96 0.47 -18.84
C SER A 184 -23.71 -0.82 -18.50
N THR A 185 -24.86 -1.04 -19.11
CA THR A 185 -25.67 -2.26 -18.87
C THR A 185 -24.85 -3.55 -19.09
N SER A 186 -23.79 -3.49 -19.90
CA SER A 186 -22.79 -4.55 -20.09
C SER A 186 -21.77 -4.75 -18.96
N GLU A 187 -21.36 -3.69 -18.26
CA GLU A 187 -20.48 -3.80 -17.08
C GLU A 187 -21.26 -4.16 -15.83
N LYS A 188 -22.48 -3.64 -15.70
CA LYS A 188 -23.41 -4.08 -14.66
C LYS A 188 -23.70 -5.57 -14.81
N GLY A 189 -23.99 -6.04 -16.03
CA GLY A 189 -24.22 -7.46 -16.31
C GLY A 189 -23.01 -8.36 -16.01
N ARG A 190 -21.78 -7.92 -16.31
CA ARG A 190 -20.56 -8.66 -15.94
C ARG A 190 -20.31 -8.68 -14.44
N SER A 191 -20.44 -7.53 -13.77
CA SER A 191 -20.33 -7.41 -12.32
C SER A 191 -21.38 -8.24 -11.57
N ASP A 192 -22.59 -8.33 -12.11
CA ASP A 192 -23.68 -9.14 -11.55
C ASP A 192 -23.37 -10.64 -11.67
N VAL A 193 -22.78 -11.07 -12.79
CA VAL A 193 -22.33 -12.47 -13.01
C VAL A 193 -21.17 -12.83 -12.08
N ALA A 194 -20.15 -11.97 -11.95
CA ALA A 194 -19.02 -12.21 -11.05
C ALA A 194 -19.48 -12.29 -9.58
N THR A 195 -20.42 -11.43 -9.18
CA THR A 195 -21.01 -11.44 -7.83
C THR A 195 -21.83 -12.71 -7.58
N ALA A 196 -22.65 -13.12 -8.55
CA ALA A 196 -23.45 -14.34 -8.46
C ALA A 196 -22.56 -15.60 -8.42
N ALA A 197 -21.49 -15.64 -9.22
CA ALA A 197 -20.54 -16.75 -9.25
C ALA A 197 -19.79 -16.89 -7.92
N THR A 198 -19.31 -15.78 -7.35
CA THR A 198 -18.67 -15.75 -6.02
C THR A 198 -19.62 -16.26 -4.93
N THR A 199 -20.87 -15.79 -4.94
CA THR A 199 -21.89 -16.20 -3.95
C THR A 199 -22.22 -17.69 -4.06
N LEU A 200 -22.42 -18.19 -5.28
CA LEU A 200 -22.76 -19.60 -5.51
C LEU A 200 -21.58 -20.53 -5.16
N ALA A 201 -20.33 -20.11 -5.46
CA ALA A 201 -19.14 -20.87 -5.08
C ALA A 201 -19.05 -21.06 -3.56
N ALA A 202 -19.31 -20.00 -2.79
CA ALA A 202 -19.30 -20.07 -1.33
C ALA A 202 -20.39 -21.01 -0.78
N LEU A 203 -21.60 -20.97 -1.36
CA LEU A 203 -22.71 -21.83 -0.94
C LEU A 203 -22.45 -23.31 -1.27
N VAL A 204 -21.97 -23.60 -2.48
CA VAL A 204 -21.63 -24.97 -2.90
C VAL A 204 -20.46 -25.52 -2.09
N ALA A 205 -19.48 -24.70 -1.74
CA ALA A 205 -18.33 -25.08 -0.92
C ALA A 205 -18.70 -25.39 0.55
N ALA A 206 -19.78 -24.80 1.05
CA ALA A 206 -20.28 -25.00 2.41
C ALA A 206 -21.31 -26.14 2.55
N ASP A 207 -21.92 -26.57 1.44
CA ASP A 207 -22.95 -27.62 1.43
C ASP A 207 -22.36 -28.99 1.03
N ASP A 208 -22.18 -29.87 2.03
CA ASP A 208 -21.77 -31.26 1.83
C ASP A 208 -22.93 -32.18 1.40
N ALA A 209 -24.17 -31.68 1.40
CA ALA A 209 -25.37 -32.40 0.97
C ALA A 209 -25.79 -32.07 -0.46
N ALA A 210 -25.02 -31.26 -1.18
CA ALA A 210 -25.27 -30.94 -2.58
C ALA A 210 -25.30 -32.23 -3.43
N PRO A 211 -26.24 -32.37 -4.37
CA PRO A 211 -26.40 -33.58 -5.20
C PRO A 211 -25.34 -33.66 -6.33
N LEU A 212 -24.08 -33.36 -6.02
CA LEU A 212 -22.95 -33.35 -6.95
C LEU A 212 -21.91 -34.36 -6.49
N ALA A 213 -21.38 -35.16 -7.41
CA ALA A 213 -20.23 -36.00 -7.12
C ALA A 213 -19.01 -35.12 -6.77
N PRO A 214 -18.02 -35.61 -6.00
CA PRO A 214 -16.85 -34.83 -5.59
C PRO A 214 -16.10 -34.18 -6.76
N THR A 215 -16.01 -34.87 -7.90
CA THR A 215 -15.35 -34.36 -9.12
C THR A 215 -16.18 -33.28 -9.83
N GLU A 216 -17.51 -33.41 -9.84
CA GLU A 216 -18.41 -32.41 -10.43
C GLU A 216 -18.43 -31.13 -9.58
N ARG A 217 -18.41 -31.28 -8.26
CA ARG A 217 -18.30 -30.16 -7.32
C ARG A 217 -16.99 -29.41 -7.47
N ALA A 218 -15.86 -30.12 -7.58
CA ALA A 218 -14.56 -29.49 -7.81
C ALA A 218 -14.52 -28.72 -9.15
N LEU A 219 -15.10 -29.30 -10.20
CA LEU A 219 -15.18 -28.67 -11.52
C LEU A 219 -16.08 -27.43 -11.53
N LEU A 220 -17.23 -27.49 -10.86
CA LEU A 220 -18.15 -26.36 -10.73
C LEU A 220 -17.48 -25.20 -9.96
N LEU A 221 -16.75 -25.48 -8.88
CA LEU A 221 -16.03 -24.47 -8.11
C LEU A 221 -14.92 -23.80 -8.95
N ASP A 222 -14.18 -24.57 -9.78
CA ASP A 222 -13.19 -24.01 -10.70
C ASP A 222 -13.81 -23.06 -11.73
N TRP A 223 -14.97 -23.43 -12.29
CA TRP A 223 -15.68 -22.57 -13.24
C TRP A 223 -16.24 -21.30 -12.61
N LEU A 224 -16.82 -21.42 -11.41
CA LEU A 224 -17.35 -20.26 -10.69
C LEU A 224 -16.23 -19.30 -10.25
N ALA A 225 -15.06 -19.81 -9.87
CA ALA A 225 -13.89 -18.98 -9.57
C ALA A 225 -13.47 -18.16 -10.80
N ARG A 226 -13.32 -18.80 -11.97
CA ARG A 226 -12.98 -18.12 -13.23
C ARG A 226 -14.00 -17.06 -13.64
N LEU A 227 -15.29 -17.27 -13.34
CA LEU A 227 -16.35 -16.31 -13.60
C LEU A 227 -16.39 -15.16 -12.59
N GLY A 228 -15.93 -15.39 -11.34
CA GLY A 228 -15.77 -14.36 -10.32
C GLY A 228 -14.58 -13.43 -10.57
N ASP A 229 -13.56 -13.92 -11.26
CA ASP A 229 -12.33 -13.18 -11.59
C ASP A 229 -12.38 -12.41 -12.93
N ALA A 230 -13.48 -12.56 -13.70
CA ALA A 230 -13.67 -11.99 -15.05
C ALA A 230 -14.41 -10.64 -15.05
#